data_AF-A0A9W5Y5X6-F1
#
_entry.id   AF-A0A9W5Y5X6-F1
#
_cell.length_a   1.000
_cell.length_b   1.000
_cell.length_c   1.000
_cell.angle_alpha   90.00
_cell.angle_beta   90.00
_cell.angle_gamma   90.00
#
_symmetry.space_group_name_H-M   'P 1'
#
loop_
_entity.id
_entity.type
_entity.pdbx_description
1 polymer ?
#
loop_
_entity_poly.entity_id
_entity_poly.type
_entity_poly.pdbx_seq_one_letter_code
_entity_poly.pdbx_strand_id
1 'polypeptide(L)'
;MGKDTAIVIFNISKRNYTVDLDLPLNISANELVLALNEAYDLQIDISDIKNCYMKSENPIALLRGNKTLADYGIRDGSSINYTE
;
A
#
# COMPACT_ATOMS: atom_id res chain seq x y z
N MET A 1 -14.95 0.11 -19.83
CA MET A 1 -15.12 -0.27 -18.42
C MET A 1 -13.77 -0.04 -17.75
N GLY A 2 -13.66 0.97 -16.89
CA GLY A 2 -12.41 1.23 -16.17
C GLY A 2 -12.14 0.08 -15.22
N LYS A 3 -10.89 -0.36 -15.10
CA LYS A 3 -10.51 -1.32 -14.06
C LYS A 3 -10.59 -0.58 -12.72
N ASP A 4 -11.39 -1.13 -11.80
CA ASP A 4 -11.50 -0.62 -10.43
C ASP A 4 -10.37 -1.13 -9.53
N THR A 5 -9.46 -1.93 -10.07
CA THR A 5 -8.27 -2.48 -9.41
C THR A 5 -7.00 -2.09 -10.16
N ALA A 6 -5.87 -2.14 -9.47
CA ALA A 6 -4.55 -1.92 -10.01
C ALA A 6 -3.58 -3.00 -9.56
N ILE A 7 -2.75 -3.47 -10.50
CA ILE A 7 -1.65 -4.38 -10.21
C ILE A 7 -0.44 -3.55 -9.77
N VAL A 8 -0.05 -3.69 -8.50
CA VAL A 8 1.08 -2.97 -7.92
C VAL A 8 2.17 -3.93 -7.49
N ILE A 9 3.41 -3.42 -7.43
CA ILE A 9 4.56 -4.17 -6.94
C ILE A 9 4.73 -3.84 -5.46
N PHE A 10 4.52 -4.80 -4.56
CA PHE A 10 4.75 -4.61 -3.13
C PHE A 10 6.13 -5.13 -2.73
N ASN A 11 6.95 -4.24 -2.17
CA ASN A 11 8.31 -4.54 -1.73
C ASN A 11 8.41 -4.44 -0.19
N ILE A 12 8.80 -5.55 0.43
CA ILE A 12 9.13 -5.64 1.85
C ILE A 12 10.65 -5.64 1.99
N SER A 13 11.22 -4.45 2.19
CA SER A 13 12.69 -4.25 2.15
C SER A 13 13.40 -5.09 3.21
N LYS A 14 12.82 -5.21 4.41
CA LYS A 14 13.37 -5.96 5.54
C LYS A 14 13.52 -7.46 5.27
N ARG A 15 12.67 -8.01 4.41
CA ARG A 15 12.63 -9.44 4.07
C ARG A 15 13.21 -9.72 2.68
N ASN A 16 13.67 -8.69 1.96
CA ASN A 16 14.06 -8.76 0.55
C ASN A 16 13.02 -9.52 -0.29
N TYR A 17 11.74 -9.20 -0.06
CA TYR A 17 10.60 -9.89 -0.65
C TYR A 17 9.80 -8.93 -1.52
N THR A 18 9.50 -9.35 -2.74
CA THR A 18 8.75 -8.58 -3.73
C THR A 18 7.65 -9.46 -4.30
N VAL A 19 6.45 -8.90 -4.39
CA VAL A 19 5.26 -9.60 -4.89
C VAL A 19 4.34 -8.65 -5.63
N ASP A 20 3.72 -9.13 -6.71
CA ASP A 20 2.69 -8.39 -7.42
C ASP A 20 1.34 -8.59 -6.72
N LEU A 21 0.61 -7.50 -6.47
CA LEU A 21 -0.69 -7.50 -5.80
C LEU A 21 -1.75 -6.85 -6.68
N ASP A 22 -2.92 -7.48 -6.78
CA ASP A 22 -4.12 -6.88 -7.38
C ASP A 22 -4.92 -6.18 -6.26
N LEU A 23 -4.92 -4.84 -6.27
CA LEU A 23 -5.53 -4.03 -5.22
C LEU A 23 -6.72 -3.23 -5.76
N PRO A 24 -7.86 -3.20 -5.06
CA PRO A 24 -8.95 -2.28 -5.38
C PRO A 24 -8.51 -0.83 -5.17
N LEU A 25 -8.84 0.06 -6.10
CA LEU A 25 -8.46 1.48 -6.02
C LEU A 25 -9.34 2.28 -5.05
N ASN A 26 -10.50 1.73 -4.66
CA ASN A 26 -11.46 2.40 -3.77
C ASN A 26 -11.14 2.29 -2.27
N ILE A 27 -10.14 1.51 -1.89
CA ILE A 27 -9.77 1.34 -0.48
C ILE A 27 -8.92 2.52 -0.02
N SER A 28 -9.01 2.82 1.27
CA SER A 28 -8.15 3.81 1.91
C SER A 28 -6.73 3.29 2.11
N ALA A 29 -5.78 4.22 2.22
CA ALA A 29 -4.41 3.87 2.58
C ALA A 29 -4.31 3.14 3.94
N ASN A 30 -5.15 3.50 4.91
CA ASN A 30 -5.22 2.80 6.19
C ASN A 30 -5.67 1.34 6.05
N GLU A 31 -6.72 1.09 5.27
CA GLU A 31 -7.19 -0.27 5.01
C GLU A 31 -6.13 -1.11 4.30
N LEU A 32 -5.41 -0.52 3.34
CA LEU A 32 -4.29 -1.18 2.69
C LEU A 32 -3.20 -1.58 3.70
N VAL A 33 -2.78 -0.65 4.58
CA VAL A 33 -1.76 -0.91 5.60
C VAL A 33 -2.20 -2.03 6.53
N LEU A 34 -3.44 -2.00 7.01
CA LEU A 34 -4.00 -3.03 7.89
C LEU A 34 -4.02 -4.40 7.20
N ALA A 35 -4.53 -4.48 5.97
CA ALA A 35 -4.60 -5.72 5.22
C ALA A 35 -3.22 -6.32 4.95
N LEU A 36 -2.23 -5.50 4.57
CA LEU A 36 -0.86 -5.96 4.35
C LEU A 36 -0.15 -6.32 5.65
N ASN A 37 -0.43 -5.61 6.74
CA ASN A 37 0.11 -5.95 8.06
C ASN A 37 -0.37 -7.32 8.52
N GLU A 38 -1.66 -7.63 8.33
CA GLU A 38 -2.24 -8.94 8.67
C GLU A 38 -1.74 -10.03 7.71
N ALA A 39 -1.74 -9.78 6.40
CA ALA A 39 -1.36 -10.77 5.40
C ALA A 39 0.12 -11.16 5.46
N TYR A 40 1.01 -10.22 5.77
CA TYR A 40 2.45 -10.44 5.80
C TYR A 40 3.05 -10.43 7.22
N ASP A 41 2.24 -10.30 8.27
CA ASP A 41 2.71 -10.15 9.66
C ASP A 41 3.84 -9.09 9.75
N LEU A 42 3.56 -7.87 9.28
CA LEU A 42 4.56 -6.79 9.22
C LEU A 42 4.91 -6.21 10.60
N GLN A 43 4.13 -6.54 11.64
CA GLN A 43 4.27 -6.05 13.02
C GLN A 43 4.20 -4.52 13.12
N ILE A 44 3.44 -3.88 12.24
CA ILE A 44 3.12 -2.46 12.32
C ILE A 44 2.23 -2.24 13.55
N ASP A 45 2.63 -1.30 14.43
CA ASP A 45 1.79 -0.90 15.56
C ASP A 45 0.61 -0.06 15.05
N ILE A 46 -0.51 -0.76 14.84
CA ILE A 46 -1.78 -0.19 14.43
C ILE A 46 -2.41 0.73 15.49
N SER A 47 -1.90 0.68 16.73
CA SER A 47 -2.35 1.54 17.83
C SER A 47 -1.83 2.97 17.65
N ASP A 48 -0.68 3.14 16.99
CA ASP A 48 -0.14 4.44 16.60
C ASP A 48 -0.39 4.70 15.11
N ILE A 49 -1.53 5.34 14.84
CA ILE A 49 -1.95 5.76 13.48
C ILE A 49 -0.86 6.60 12.79
N LYS A 50 0.06 7.26 13.51
CA LYS A 50 1.15 8.01 12.90
C LYS A 50 2.19 7.12 12.21
N ASN A 51 2.32 5.87 12.64
CA ASN A 51 3.25 4.89 12.07
C ASN A 51 2.58 4.00 11.01
N CYS A 52 1.27 4.17 10.78
CA CYS A 52 0.52 3.46 9.76
C CYS A 52 0.63 4.17 8.40
N TYR A 53 1.80 4.07 7.78
CA TYR A 53 2.04 4.62 6.44
C TYR A 53 2.83 3.66 5.55
N MET A 54 2.66 3.82 4.23
CA MET A 54 3.50 3.17 3.23
C MET A 54 3.95 4.18 2.18
N LYS A 55 5.13 3.92 1.59
CA LYS A 55 5.66 4.75 0.51
C LYS A 55 5.24 4.15 -0.81
N SER A 56 4.70 4.96 -1.70
CA SER A 56 4.43 4.56 -3.08
C SER A 56 5.39 5.26 -4.04
N GLU A 57 5.67 4.61 -5.15
CA GLU A 57 6.38 5.15 -6.30
C GLU A 57 5.52 4.99 -7.55
N ASN A 58 5.67 5.92 -8.49
CA ASN A 58 4.86 6.01 -9.71
C ASN A 58 3.34 6.09 -9.45
N PRO A 59 2.84 7.10 -8.69
CA PRO A 59 3.53 8.33 -8.28
C PRO A 59 4.23 8.23 -6.92
N ILE A 60 5.20 9.13 -6.67
CA ILE A 60 5.85 9.24 -5.36
C ILE A 60 4.85 9.85 -4.37
N ALA A 61 4.30 9.05 -3.47
CA ALA A 61 3.35 9.51 -2.46
C ALA A 61 3.46 8.74 -1.14
N LEU A 62 3.14 9.40 -0.05
CA LEU A 62 2.99 8.78 1.27
C LEU A 62 1.53 8.36 1.46
N LEU A 63 1.27 7.06 1.37
CA LEU A 63 -0.03 6.46 1.59
C LEU A 63 -0.32 6.44 3.09
N ARG A 64 -1.28 7.26 3.55
CA ARG A 64 -1.73 7.29 4.94
C ARG A 64 -3.13 7.87 5.08
N GLY A 65 -3.85 7.50 6.12
CA GLY A 65 -5.17 8.05 6.42
C GLY A 65 -6.29 7.49 5.53
N ASN A 66 -7.37 8.25 5.42
CA ASN A 66 -8.63 7.80 4.82
C ASN A 66 -8.74 8.10 3.31
N LYS A 67 -7.65 8.57 2.68
CA LYS A 67 -7.62 8.90 1.26
C LYS A 67 -7.48 7.60 0.44
N THR A 68 -8.23 7.49 -0.66
CA THR A 68 -8.26 6.25 -1.47
C THR A 68 -7.02 6.11 -2.35
N LEU A 69 -6.67 4.89 -2.75
CA LEU A 69 -5.58 4.65 -3.70
C LEU A 69 -5.79 5.36 -5.04
N ALA A 70 -7.05 5.45 -5.50
CA ALA A 70 -7.44 6.24 -6.67
C ALA A 70 -7.07 7.72 -6.50
N ASP A 71 -7.35 8.31 -5.34
CA ASP A 71 -7.05 9.73 -5.08
C ASP A 71 -5.54 10.00 -4.97
N TYR A 72 -4.75 8.96 -4.66
CA TYR A 72 -3.29 9.02 -4.72
C TYR A 72 -2.74 8.85 -6.15
N GLY A 73 -3.57 8.44 -7.10
CA GLY A 73 -3.16 8.18 -8.48
C GLY A 73 -2.43 6.85 -8.66
N ILE A 74 -2.65 5.88 -7.76
CA ILE A 74 -2.13 4.51 -7.90
C ILE A 74 -2.73 3.87 -9.16
N ARG A 75 -1.89 3.13 -9.88
CA ARG A 75 -2.21 2.50 -11.16
C ARG A 75 -1.38 1.25 -11.37
N ASP A 76 -1.69 0.52 -12.44
CA ASP A 76 -0.90 -0.63 -12.87
C ASP A 76 0.60 -0.24 -12.98
N GLY A 77 1.45 -1.00 -12.30
CA GLY A 77 2.90 -0.77 -12.24
C GLY A 77 3.37 0.25 -11.20
N SER A 78 2.48 0.79 -10.36
CA SER A 78 2.89 1.51 -9.15
C SER A 78 3.62 0.55 -8.20
N SER A 79 4.61 1.06 -7.48
CA SER A 79 5.34 0.28 -6.46
C SER A 79 4.96 0.77 -5.08
N ILE A 80 4.72 -0.14 -4.14
CA ILE A 80 4.47 0.16 -2.73
C ILE A 80 5.59 -0.45 -1.92
N ASN A 81 6.29 0.38 -1.15
CA ASN A 81 7.50 0.02 -0.43
C ASN A 81 7.25 0.12 1.08
N TYR A 82 7.50 -0.98 1.77
CA TYR A 82 7.58 -1.06 3.22
C TYR A 82 9.06 -1.13 3.63
N THR A 83 9.52 -0.15 4.42
CA THR A 83 10.95 0.06 4.75
C THR A 83 11.26 0.06 6.24
N GLU A 84 10.25 -0.15 7.11
CA GLU A 84 10.45 -0.14 8.58
C GLU A 84 11.07 -1.44 9.12
#